data_AF-A0A4Q2ZCI6-F1
#
_entry.id   AF-A0A4Q2ZCI6-F1
#
_cell.length_a   1.000
_cell.length_b   1.000
_cell.length_c   1.000
_cell.angle_alpha   90.00
_cell.angle_beta   90.00
_cell.angle_gamma   90.00
#
_symmetry.space_group_name_H-M   'P 1'
#
loop_
_entity.id
_entity.type
_entity.pdbx_description
1 polymer ?
#
loop_
_entity_poly.entity_id
_entity_poly.type
_entity_poly.pdbx_seq_one_letter_code
_entity_poly.pdbx_strand_id
1 'polypeptide(L)'
;MADRKLFAGHAVRRLRRGAALTQAAMAEMLGISPSYLNLVERNQRPLTATVLLRLAEAFDFDPRSLSASEPGGGAEAIRRRLADPIFADLDIDRHQMEEWLAGAPGGAEAFARAYD
;
A
#
# COMPACT_ATOMS: atom_id res chain seq x y z
N MET A 1 -22.57 -7.81 -7.64
CA MET A 1 -21.25 -8.23 -7.14
C MET A 1 -20.84 -7.21 -6.10
N ALA A 2 -20.59 -7.62 -4.86
CA ALA A 2 -20.25 -6.67 -3.80
C ALA A 2 -18.96 -5.93 -4.19
N ASP A 3 -19.02 -4.60 -4.21
CA ASP A 3 -17.90 -3.73 -4.56
C ASP A 3 -16.79 -3.93 -3.52
N ARG A 4 -15.78 -4.75 -3.86
CA ARG A 4 -14.70 -5.10 -2.95
C ARG A 4 -13.86 -3.85 -2.71
N LYS A 5 -13.88 -3.35 -1.48
CA LYS A 5 -13.08 -2.21 -1.04
C LYS A 5 -11.61 -2.41 -1.42
N LEU A 6 -11.06 -1.49 -2.22
CA LEU A 6 -9.67 -1.52 -2.64
C LEU A 6 -8.82 -0.69 -1.68
N PHE A 7 -7.92 -1.34 -0.94
CA PHE A 7 -6.93 -0.67 -0.09
C PHE A 7 -5.57 -0.71 -0.78
N ALA A 8 -5.22 0.39 -1.46
CA ALA A 8 -4.01 0.52 -2.25
C ALA A 8 -3.15 1.73 -1.83
N GLY A 9 -3.23 2.12 -0.56
CA GLY A 9 -2.60 3.34 -0.04
C GLY A 9 -1.09 3.39 -0.26
N HIS A 10 -0.40 2.27 -0.09
CA HIS A 10 1.04 2.17 -0.34
C HIS A 10 1.39 2.43 -1.81
N ALA A 11 0.61 1.85 -2.74
CA ALA A 11 0.81 2.02 -4.17
C ALA A 11 0.56 3.47 -4.59
N VAL A 12 -0.51 4.10 -4.11
CA VAL A 12 -0.81 5.53 -4.32
C VAL A 12 0.34 6.40 -3.79
N ARG A 13 0.84 6.13 -2.57
CA ARG A 13 1.96 6.87 -1.97
C ARG A 13 3.25 6.72 -2.78
N ARG A 14 3.53 5.52 -3.30
CA ARG A 14 4.71 5.25 -4.12
C ARG A 14 4.63 6.01 -5.44
N LEU A 15 3.48 5.98 -6.09
CA LEU A 15 3.21 6.70 -7.33
C LEU A 15 3.36 8.21 -7.14
N ARG A 16 2.80 8.77 -6.05
CA ARG A 16 2.99 10.18 -5.69
C ARG A 16 4.47 10.56 -5.53
N ARG A 17 5.22 9.75 -4.77
CA ARG A 17 6.65 9.98 -4.50
C ARG A 17 7.49 9.83 -5.76
N GLY A 18 7.18 8.86 -6.62
CA GLY A 18 7.84 8.66 -7.91
C GLY A 18 7.68 9.87 -8.83
N ALA A 19 6.54 10.56 -8.76
CA ALA A 19 6.28 11.82 -9.45
C ALA A 19 6.79 13.07 -8.71
N ALA A 20 7.53 12.91 -7.60
CA ALA A 20 8.04 13.99 -6.76
C ALA A 20 6.98 14.98 -6.23
N LEU A 21 5.73 14.53 -6.04
CA LEU A 21 4.63 15.37 -5.60
C LEU A 21 4.45 15.39 -4.07
N THR A 22 4.06 16.54 -3.53
CA THR A 22 3.49 16.62 -2.17
C THR A 22 2.08 16.03 -2.14
N GLN A 23 1.58 15.65 -0.96
CA GLN A 23 0.18 15.20 -0.84
C GLN A 23 -0.79 16.30 -1.27
N ALA A 24 -0.50 17.57 -0.98
CA ALA A 24 -1.34 18.68 -1.41
C ALA A 24 -1.41 18.80 -2.94
N ALA A 25 -0.27 18.77 -3.63
CA ALA A 25 -0.21 18.90 -5.08
C ALA A 25 -0.91 17.73 -5.80
N MET A 26 -0.73 16.49 -5.31
CA MET A 26 -1.44 15.35 -5.88
C MET A 26 -2.93 15.39 -5.59
N ALA A 27 -3.34 15.81 -4.39
CA ALA A 27 -4.75 15.92 -4.05
C ALA A 27 -5.47 16.97 -4.91
N GLU A 28 -4.82 18.11 -5.17
CA GLU A 28 -5.29 19.13 -6.09
C GLU A 28 -5.44 18.59 -7.52
N MET A 29 -4.40 17.93 -8.04
CA MET A 29 -4.42 17.27 -9.35
C MET A 29 -5.56 16.24 -9.49
N LEU A 30 -5.84 15.50 -8.42
CA LEU A 30 -6.90 14.51 -8.36
C LEU A 30 -8.27 15.10 -8.01
N GLY A 31 -8.39 16.41 -7.75
CA GLY A 31 -9.64 17.06 -7.34
C GLY A 31 -10.25 16.47 -6.06
N ILE A 32 -9.42 16.16 -5.07
CA ILE A 32 -9.80 15.63 -3.74
C ILE A 32 -9.12 16.46 -2.64
N SER A 33 -9.56 16.29 -1.38
CA SER A 33 -8.90 16.98 -0.27
C SER A 33 -7.55 16.31 0.10
N PRO A 34 -6.54 17.08 0.54
CA PRO A 34 -5.29 16.52 1.05
C PRO A 34 -5.49 15.54 2.21
N SER A 35 -6.47 15.82 3.08
CA SER A 35 -6.85 14.93 4.19
C SER A 35 -7.36 13.58 3.68
N TYR A 36 -8.21 13.58 2.64
CA TYR A 36 -8.70 12.33 2.05
C TYR A 36 -7.56 11.52 1.42
N LEU A 37 -6.67 12.16 0.66
CA LEU A 37 -5.49 11.47 0.11
C LEU A 37 -4.62 10.88 1.22
N ASN A 38 -4.40 11.60 2.32
CA ASN A 38 -3.65 11.09 3.47
C ASN A 38 -4.31 9.84 4.09
N LEU A 39 -5.64 9.82 4.26
CA LEU A 39 -6.34 8.65 4.77
C LEU A 39 -6.23 7.46 3.82
N VAL A 40 -6.32 7.69 2.51
CA VAL A 40 -6.12 6.65 1.49
C VAL A 40 -4.71 6.09 1.56
N GLU A 41 -3.68 6.94 1.58
CA GLU A 41 -2.28 6.51 1.66
C GLU A 41 -1.96 5.68 2.91
N ARG A 42 -2.73 5.88 3.98
CA ARG A 42 -2.63 5.13 5.25
C ARG A 42 -3.57 3.93 5.33
N ASN A 43 -4.24 3.56 4.23
CA ASN A 43 -5.26 2.51 4.17
C ASN A 43 -6.41 2.69 5.18
N GLN A 44 -6.65 3.90 5.69
CA GLN A 44 -7.77 4.20 6.60
C GLN A 44 -9.07 4.44 5.82
N ARG A 45 -8.96 4.75 4.53
CA ARG A 45 -10.08 4.82 3.59
C ARG A 45 -9.77 3.98 2.37
N PRO A 46 -10.73 3.18 1.87
CA PRO A 46 -10.56 2.51 0.59
C PRO A 46 -10.53 3.54 -0.54
N LEU A 47 -9.78 3.21 -1.58
CA LEU A 47 -9.75 3.95 -2.83
C LEU A 47 -11.08 3.77 -3.56
N THR A 48 -11.74 4.87 -3.93
CA THR A 48 -12.97 4.82 -4.72
C THR A 48 -12.64 4.61 -6.20
N ALA A 49 -13.59 4.04 -6.94
CA ALA A 49 -13.48 3.88 -8.39
C ALA A 49 -13.18 5.22 -9.10
N THR A 50 -13.81 6.31 -8.67
CA THR A 50 -13.58 7.65 -9.23
C THR A 50 -12.13 8.11 -9.05
N VAL A 51 -11.54 7.94 -7.86
CA VAL A 51 -10.15 8.36 -7.63
C VAL A 51 -9.18 7.43 -8.34
N LEU A 52 -9.50 6.14 -8.44
CA LEU A 52 -8.73 5.18 -9.24
C LEU A 52 -8.65 5.57 -10.72
N LEU A 53 -9.77 5.99 -11.32
CA LEU A 53 -9.80 6.47 -12.71
C LEU A 53 -8.97 7.74 -12.88
N ARG A 54 -9.12 8.74 -11.99
CA ARG A 54 -8.32 9.98 -12.03
C ARG A 54 -6.82 9.71 -11.88
N LEU A 55 -6.45 8.75 -11.04
CA LEU A 55 -5.06 8.30 -10.91
C LEU A 55 -4.56 7.70 -12.23
N ALA A 56 -5.33 6.80 -12.85
CA ALA A 56 -4.95 6.17 -14.11
C ALA A 56 -4.77 7.20 -15.24
N GLU A 57 -5.68 8.19 -15.32
CA GLU A 57 -5.59 9.29 -16.29
C GLU A 57 -4.37 10.19 -16.07
N ALA A 58 -4.06 10.52 -14.80
CA ALA A 58 -2.99 11.46 -14.48
C ALA A 58 -1.57 10.86 -14.57
N PHE A 59 -1.44 9.54 -14.39
CA PHE A 59 -0.14 8.87 -14.25
C PHE A 59 0.07 7.71 -15.24
N ASP A 60 -0.85 7.51 -16.18
CA ASP A 60 -0.79 6.53 -17.27
C ASP A 60 -0.34 5.12 -16.82
N PHE A 61 -1.08 4.54 -15.87
CA PHE A 61 -0.80 3.19 -15.35
C PHE A 61 -2.03 2.28 -15.39
N ASP A 62 -1.81 0.96 -15.49
CA ASP A 62 -2.90 -0.04 -15.36
C ASP A 62 -3.38 -0.11 -13.91
N PRO A 63 -4.66 0.20 -13.60
CA PRO A 63 -5.26 0.03 -12.27
C PRO A 63 -4.96 -1.30 -11.57
N ARG A 64 -4.82 -2.39 -12.34
CA ARG A 64 -4.50 -3.73 -11.81
C ARG A 64 -3.10 -3.80 -11.19
N SER A 65 -2.20 -2.90 -11.57
CA SER A 65 -0.84 -2.84 -11.01
C SER A 65 -0.83 -2.32 -9.56
N LEU A 66 -1.86 -1.59 -9.12
CA LEU A 66 -1.95 -1.14 -7.72
C LEU A 66 -2.15 -2.31 -6.76
N SER A 67 -2.96 -3.30 -7.16
CA SER A 67 -3.16 -4.54 -6.38
C SER A 67 -1.94 -5.46 -6.38
N ALA A 68 -1.05 -5.34 -7.39
CA ALA A 68 0.12 -6.21 -7.52
C ALA A 68 1.31 -5.79 -6.65
N SER A 69 1.21 -4.66 -5.93
CA SER A 69 2.31 -4.08 -5.18
C SER A 69 2.05 -4.09 -3.67
N GLU A 70 1.79 -5.29 -3.16
CA GLU A 70 1.77 -5.52 -1.72
C GLU A 70 3.19 -5.30 -1.15
N PRO A 71 3.35 -4.46 -0.12
CA PRO A 71 4.64 -4.21 0.50
C PRO A 71 5.34 -5.53 0.89
N GLY A 72 6.64 -5.64 0.64
CA GLY A 72 7.41 -6.83 0.99
C GLY A 72 6.96 -8.13 0.30
N GLY A 73 6.24 -8.04 -0.82
CA GLY A 73 5.72 -9.17 -1.57
C GLY A 73 4.44 -9.77 -0.99
N GLY A 74 3.82 -9.09 -0.02
CA GLY A 74 2.57 -9.52 0.61
C GLY A 74 2.73 -10.47 1.80
N ALA A 75 1.60 -10.83 2.41
CA ALA A 75 1.57 -11.60 3.65
C ALA A 75 2.31 -12.94 3.53
N GLU A 76 2.17 -13.62 2.40
CA GLU A 76 2.81 -14.92 2.18
C GLU A 76 4.33 -14.81 2.01
N ALA A 77 4.80 -13.74 1.37
CA ALA A 77 6.22 -13.50 1.22
C ALA A 77 6.87 -13.08 2.55
N ILE A 78 6.17 -12.29 3.37
CA ILE A 78 6.60 -11.97 4.74
C ILE A 78 6.63 -13.24 5.60
N ARG A 79 5.57 -14.06 5.56
CA ARG A 79 5.48 -15.32 6.31
C ARG A 79 6.66 -16.25 6.03
N ARG A 80 7.08 -16.37 4.76
CA ARG A 80 8.24 -17.17 4.38
C ARG A 80 9.54 -16.65 4.99
N ARG A 81 9.73 -15.33 5.05
CA ARG A 81 10.92 -14.70 5.66
C ARG A 81 10.93 -14.85 7.19
N LEU A 82 9.75 -14.77 7.81
CA LEU A 82 9.58 -15.01 9.24
C LEU A 82 9.75 -16.48 9.65
N ALA A 83 9.84 -17.42 8.70
CA ALA A 83 10.13 -18.82 8.99
C ALA A 83 11.63 -19.09 9.28
N ASP A 84 12.49 -18.07 9.19
CA ASP A 84 13.90 -18.18 9.58
C ASP A 84 14.02 -18.53 11.07
N PRO A 85 14.88 -19.50 11.46
CA PRO A 85 15.09 -19.89 12.86
C PRO A 85 15.44 -18.74 13.81
N ILE A 86 16.00 -17.63 13.31
CA ILE A 86 16.31 -16.45 14.13
C ILE A 86 15.06 -15.81 14.75
N PHE A 87 13.87 -16.08 14.19
CA PHE A 87 12.58 -15.55 14.67
C PHE A 87 11.75 -16.61 15.40
N ALA A 88 12.28 -17.80 15.67
CA ALA A 88 11.50 -18.93 16.19
C ALA A 88 10.91 -18.70 17.59
N ASP A 89 11.40 -17.71 18.33
CA ASP A 89 10.89 -17.29 19.64
C ASP A 89 9.75 -16.26 19.56
N LEU A 90 9.46 -15.71 18.37
CA LEU A 90 8.41 -14.72 18.15
C LEU A 90 7.11 -15.38 17.68
N ASP A 91 6.01 -15.13 18.40
CA ASP A 91 4.67 -15.61 18.01
C ASP A 91 4.00 -14.57 17.09
N ILE A 92 4.40 -14.57 15.82
CA ILE A 92 3.84 -13.68 14.80
C ILE A 92 2.78 -14.42 13.98
N ASP A 93 1.52 -14.15 14.28
CA ASP A 93 0.39 -14.75 13.59
C ASP A 93 0.00 -14.02 12.29
N ARG A 94 -0.97 -14.58 11.56
CA ARG A 94 -1.49 -13.99 10.32
C ARG A 94 -2.03 -12.59 10.53
N HIS A 95 -2.71 -12.35 11.64
CA HIS A 95 -3.38 -11.09 11.89
C HIS A 95 -2.36 -9.97 12.12
N GLN A 96 -1.33 -10.22 12.94
CA GLN A 96 -0.22 -9.29 13.15
C GLN A 96 0.52 -8.95 11.85
N MET A 97 0.73 -9.93 10.97
CA MET A 97 1.34 -9.67 9.66
C MET A 97 0.46 -8.76 8.79
N GLU A 98 -0.85 -9.01 8.74
CA GLU A 98 -1.80 -8.19 8.00
C GLU A 98 -1.87 -6.76 8.55
N GLU A 99 -1.88 -6.60 9.87
CA GLU A 99 -1.81 -5.31 10.54
C GLU A 99 -0.50 -4.57 10.24
N TRP A 100 0.63 -5.28 10.25
CA TRP A 100 1.93 -4.70 9.92
C TRP A 100 1.98 -4.19 8.47
N LEU A 101 1.54 -5.01 7.52
CA LEU A 101 1.49 -4.65 6.10
C LEU A 101 0.56 -3.46 5.85
N ALA A 102 -0.55 -3.37 6.57
CA ALA A 102 -1.48 -2.25 6.46
C ALA A 102 -0.96 -0.97 7.13
N GLY A 103 -0.40 -1.09 8.33
CA GLY A 103 -0.05 0.03 9.22
C GLY A 103 1.35 0.60 9.02
N ALA A 104 2.33 -0.25 8.69
CA ALA A 104 3.72 0.15 8.44
C ALA A 104 4.33 -0.52 7.18
N PRO A 105 3.71 -0.30 6.00
CA PRO A 105 4.14 -0.93 4.74
C PRO A 105 5.60 -0.65 4.37
N GLY A 106 6.13 0.54 4.70
CA GLY A 106 7.54 0.86 4.46
C GLY A 106 8.51 0.05 5.33
N GLY A 107 8.09 -0.32 6.54
CA GLY A 107 8.87 -1.21 7.41
C GLY A 107 8.85 -2.65 6.89
N ALA A 108 7.68 -3.13 6.45
CA ALA A 108 7.55 -4.44 5.82
C ALA A 108 8.39 -4.55 4.53
N GLU A 109 8.42 -3.50 3.71
CA GLU A 109 9.29 -3.41 2.53
C GLU A 109 10.78 -3.44 2.88
N ALA A 110 11.20 -2.66 3.90
CA ALA A 110 12.59 -2.64 4.34
C ALA A 110 13.02 -4.01 4.90
N PHE A 111 12.17 -4.64 5.71
CA PHE A 111 12.39 -6.01 6.19
C PHE A 111 12.51 -6.99 5.02
N ALA A 112 11.58 -6.96 4.08
CA ALA A 112 11.60 -7.88 2.96
C ALA A 112 12.89 -7.80 2.12
N ARG A 113 13.46 -6.59 1.94
CA ARG A 113 14.74 -6.40 1.25
C ARG A 113 15.96 -6.90 2.03
N ALA A 114 15.88 -6.90 3.36
CA ALA A 114 16.97 -7.35 4.22
C ALA A 114 17.05 -8.88 4.31
N TYR A 115 15.94 -9.58 4.05
CA TYR A 115 15.78 -11.03 4.18
C TYR A 115 15.29 -11.70 2.88
N ASP A 116 15.60 -11.09 1.73
CA ASP A 116 15.41 -11.70 0.41
C ASP A 116 16.61 -12.57 0.00
#